data_AF-A0A5N5EBE9-F1
#
_entry.id   AF-A0A5N5EBE9-F1
#
_cell.length_a   1.000
_cell.length_b   1.000
_cell.length_c   1.000
_cell.angle_alpha   90.00
_cell.angle_beta   90.00
_cell.angle_gamma   90.00
#
_symmetry.space_group_name_H-M   'P 1'
#
loop_
_entity.id
_entity.type
_entity.pdbx_description
1 polymer ?
#
loop_
_entity_poly.entity_id
_entity_poly.type
_entity_poly.pdbx_seq_one_letter_code
_entity_poly.pdbx_strand_id
1 'polypeptide(L)'
;MAEVTVLAVGGTGESHVGDHGTRVRGLLSAVTDELDSRFDSRWVAYPASYGPVADGGLSFRHSTAMGVKALSTAIAETDGPVMLIGYSQGCTVIRAALPT
;
A
#
# COMPACT_ATOMS: atom_id res chain seq x y z
N MET A 1 -18.19 -0.03 -15.34
CA MET A 1 -17.20 -0.91 -14.69
C MET A 1 -15.93 -0.10 -14.57
N ALA A 2 -15.21 -0.19 -13.44
CA ALA A 2 -13.92 0.49 -13.32
C ALA A 2 -12.95 -0.08 -14.37
N GLU A 3 -12.17 0.79 -14.99
CA GLU A 3 -11.23 0.47 -16.07
C GLU A 3 -9.82 0.23 -15.52
N VAL A 4 -9.48 0.85 -14.39
CA VAL A 4 -8.16 0.80 -13.76
C VAL A 4 -8.29 0.59 -12.26
N THR A 5 -7.53 -0.36 -11.70
CA THR A 5 -7.42 -0.51 -10.24
C THR A 5 -6.24 0.32 -9.73
N VAL A 6 -6.47 1.15 -8.71
CA VAL A 6 -5.42 1.93 -8.05
C VAL A 6 -5.04 1.25 -6.75
N LEU A 7 -3.83 0.70 -6.66
CA LEU A 7 -3.30 0.15 -5.42
C LEU A 7 -2.59 1.24 -4.63
N ALA A 8 -3.21 1.67 -3.54
CA ALA A 8 -2.71 2.72 -2.65
C ALA A 8 -1.90 2.11 -1.50
N VAL A 9 -0.62 2.49 -1.42
CA VAL A 9 0.33 2.00 -0.42
C VAL A 9 0.67 3.12 0.56
N GLY A 10 0.11 3.02 1.77
CA GLY A 10 0.24 4.02 2.83
C GLY A 10 1.65 4.21 3.37
N GLY A 11 1.84 5.36 4.03
CA GLY A 11 3.05 5.68 4.77
C GLY A 11 3.10 5.02 6.15
N THR A 12 4.23 5.20 6.83
CA THR A 12 4.43 4.72 8.20
C THR A 12 3.30 5.20 9.13
N GLY A 13 2.72 4.30 9.91
CA GLY A 13 1.66 4.60 10.88
C GLY A 13 0.24 4.73 10.29
N GLU A 14 0.08 4.63 8.97
CA GLU A 14 -1.25 4.67 8.31
C GLU A 14 -1.91 3.29 8.18
N SER A 15 -1.20 2.23 8.58
CA SER A 15 -1.66 0.84 8.67
C SER A 15 -0.98 0.17 9.87
N HIS A 16 -1.23 -1.12 10.10
CA HIS A 16 -0.71 -1.84 11.25
C HIS A 16 -0.58 -3.33 10.98
N VAL A 17 0.13 -4.04 11.88
CA VAL A 17 0.17 -5.51 11.85
C VAL A 17 -1.25 -6.06 12.01
N GLY A 18 -1.63 -7.02 11.18
CA GLY A 18 -2.98 -7.60 11.17
C GLY A 18 -4.05 -6.71 10.54
N ASP A 19 -3.67 -5.64 9.85
CA ASP A 19 -4.61 -4.88 9.02
C ASP A 19 -5.07 -5.72 7.83
N HIS A 20 -6.38 -5.72 7.59
CA HIS A 20 -7.05 -6.41 6.48
C HIS A 20 -7.98 -5.47 5.71
N GLY A 21 -7.96 -4.16 6.03
CA GLY A 21 -8.83 -3.18 5.41
C GLY A 21 -8.45 -2.93 3.95
N THR A 22 -9.46 -2.86 3.07
CA THR A 22 -9.30 -2.56 1.65
C THR A 22 -9.64 -1.10 1.29
N ARG A 23 -10.27 -0.35 2.22
CA ARG A 23 -10.57 1.07 2.03
C ARG A 23 -9.30 1.90 2.19
N VAL A 24 -9.04 2.79 1.22
CA VAL A 24 -7.93 3.74 1.27
C VAL A 24 -8.11 4.71 2.44
N ARG A 25 -7.02 4.96 3.17
CA ARG A 25 -6.98 5.79 4.38
C ARG A 25 -5.75 6.70 4.34
N GLY A 26 -5.63 7.57 5.36
CA GLY A 26 -4.48 8.46 5.50
C GLY A 26 -4.39 9.49 4.38
N LEU A 27 -3.18 9.97 4.10
CA LEU A 27 -2.96 11.03 3.13
C LEU A 27 -3.47 10.68 1.73
N LEU A 28 -3.34 9.41 1.32
CA LEU A 28 -3.73 8.97 -0.02
C LEU A 28 -5.25 9.01 -0.25
N SER A 29 -6.07 8.97 0.79
CA SER A 29 -7.53 9.07 0.65
C SER A 29 -7.95 10.40 0.00
N ALA A 30 -7.29 11.50 0.35
CA ALA A 30 -7.56 12.81 -0.25
C ALA A 30 -7.23 12.90 -1.75
N VAL A 31 -6.45 11.95 -2.28
CA VAL A 31 -6.18 11.83 -3.72
C VAL A 31 -7.15 10.86 -4.36
N THR A 32 -7.37 9.70 -3.75
CA THR A 32 -8.21 8.64 -4.34
C THR A 32 -9.70 8.98 -4.32
N ASP A 33 -10.16 9.78 -3.36
CA ASP A 33 -11.55 10.21 -3.25
C ASP A 33 -11.96 11.20 -4.36
N GLU A 34 -10.98 11.86 -5.00
CA GLU A 34 -11.19 12.79 -6.13
C GLU A 34 -11.12 12.10 -7.51
N LEU A 35 -10.81 10.79 -7.55
CA LEU A 35 -10.78 10.04 -8.80
C LEU A 35 -12.19 9.74 -9.29
N ASP A 36 -12.40 9.88 -10.60
CA ASP A 36 -13.69 9.54 -11.20
C ASP A 36 -13.93 8.01 -11.29
N SER A 37 -15.13 7.64 -11.72
CA SER A 37 -15.62 6.25 -11.73
C SER A 37 -14.83 5.27 -12.62
N ARG A 38 -13.86 5.73 -13.40
CA ARG A 38 -12.96 4.84 -14.15
C ARG A 38 -11.94 4.16 -13.24
N PHE A 39 -11.71 4.67 -12.04
CA PHE A 39 -10.74 4.16 -11.09
C PHE A 39 -11.41 3.44 -9.92
N ASP A 40 -10.91 2.26 -9.57
CA ASP A 40 -11.27 1.54 -8.34
C ASP A 40 -10.06 1.52 -7.41
N SER A 41 -10.11 2.30 -6.33
CA SER A 41 -8.97 2.46 -5.41
C SER A 41 -9.04 1.48 -4.25
N ARG A 42 -7.95 0.73 -4.04
CA ARG A 42 -7.82 -0.32 -3.03
C ARG A 42 -6.57 -0.11 -2.18
N TRP A 43 -6.72 -0.30 -0.88
CA TRP A 43 -5.63 -0.21 0.08
C TRP A 43 -4.78 -1.47 0.08
N VAL A 44 -3.46 -1.29 0.09
CA VAL A 44 -2.50 -2.38 0.33
C VAL A 44 -2.15 -2.38 1.82
N ALA A 45 -2.82 -3.24 2.58
CA ALA A 45 -2.56 -3.42 4.00
C ALA A 45 -1.18 -4.08 4.25
N TYR A 46 -0.37 -3.47 5.10
CA TYR A 46 0.93 -3.97 5.52
C TYR A 46 1.32 -3.31 6.86
N PRO A 47 2.37 -3.78 7.56
CA PRO A 47 2.65 -3.27 8.91
C PRO A 47 2.90 -1.76 9.03
N ALA A 48 3.41 -1.10 7.98
CA ALA A 48 3.70 0.33 7.96
C ALA A 48 4.47 0.83 9.21
N SER A 49 5.44 0.06 9.68
CA SER A 49 6.17 0.31 10.93
C SER A 49 7.58 0.85 10.69
N TYR A 50 8.06 1.67 11.63
CA TYR A 50 9.45 2.15 11.70
C TYR A 50 9.98 2.00 13.14
N GLY A 51 9.75 0.82 13.72
CA GLY A 51 10.14 0.51 15.10
C GLY A 51 9.46 1.41 16.14
N PRO A 52 10.06 1.53 17.33
CA PRO A 52 11.24 0.78 17.81
C PRO A 52 10.95 -0.72 17.96
N VAL A 53 11.92 -1.57 17.60
CA VAL A 53 11.76 -3.04 17.63
C VAL A 53 11.67 -3.60 19.04
N ALA A 54 12.37 -2.98 19.99
CA ALA A 54 12.37 -3.39 21.39
C ALA A 54 10.98 -3.29 22.04
N ASP A 55 10.11 -2.43 21.52
CA ASP A 55 8.77 -2.17 22.05
C ASP A 55 7.67 -2.82 21.18
N GLY A 56 8.00 -3.89 20.46
CA GLY A 56 7.06 -4.65 19.63
C GLY A 56 6.83 -4.09 18.22
N GLY A 57 7.56 -3.03 17.81
CA GLY A 57 7.56 -2.54 16.44
C GLY A 57 8.38 -3.41 15.49
N LEU A 58 8.28 -3.14 14.18
CA LEU A 58 9.12 -3.79 13.17
C LEU A 58 10.17 -2.83 12.65
N SER A 59 11.35 -3.35 12.32
CA SER A 59 12.34 -2.53 11.62
C SER A 59 11.79 -2.06 10.27
N PHE A 60 12.22 -0.89 9.83
CA PHE A 60 11.84 -0.35 8.51
C PHE A 60 12.03 -1.39 7.38
N ARG A 61 13.17 -2.10 7.39
CA ARG A 61 13.48 -3.12 6.39
C ARG A 61 12.48 -4.28 6.42
N HIS A 62 12.13 -4.77 7.62
CA HIS A 62 11.17 -5.87 7.75
C HIS A 62 9.76 -5.43 7.34
N SER A 63 9.31 -4.25 7.81
CA SER A 63 8.03 -3.66 7.41
C SER A 63 7.94 -3.49 5.89
N THR A 64 8.98 -2.96 5.26
CA THR A 64 9.05 -2.76 3.80
C THR A 64 8.99 -4.08 3.06
N ALA A 65 9.73 -5.11 3.49
CA ALA A 65 9.69 -6.43 2.86
C ALA A 65 8.29 -7.07 2.92
N MET A 66 7.58 -6.90 4.04
CA MET A 66 6.19 -7.35 4.18
C MET A 66 5.25 -6.54 3.27
N GLY A 67 5.47 -5.23 3.15
CA GLY A 67 4.76 -4.37 2.21
C GLY A 67 4.96 -4.78 0.75
N VAL A 68 6.20 -5.10 0.36
CA VAL A 68 6.51 -5.59 -0.99
C VAL A 68 5.73 -6.87 -1.28
N LYS A 69 5.75 -7.83 -0.34
CA LYS A 69 4.98 -9.07 -0.50
C LYS A 69 3.49 -8.80 -0.65
N ALA A 70 2.92 -7.94 0.20
CA ALA A 70 1.50 -7.60 0.13
C ALA A 70 1.13 -6.91 -1.19
N LEU A 71 1.95 -5.97 -1.66
CA LEU A 71 1.74 -5.29 -2.93
C LEU A 71 1.86 -6.26 -4.12
N SER A 72 2.88 -7.13 -4.14
CA SER A 72 3.03 -8.13 -5.20
C SER A 72 1.84 -9.08 -5.27
N THR A 73 1.31 -9.50 -4.11
CA THR A 73 0.07 -10.30 -4.06
C THR A 73 -1.12 -9.51 -4.62
N ALA A 74 -1.32 -8.26 -4.18
CA ALA A 74 -2.42 -7.43 -4.68
C ALA A 74 -2.35 -7.17 -6.19
N ILE A 75 -1.14 -6.97 -6.74
CA ILE A 75 -0.93 -6.86 -8.21
C ILE A 75 -1.32 -8.17 -8.90
N ALA A 76 -0.86 -9.32 -8.39
CA ALA A 76 -1.13 -10.62 -8.99
C ALA A 76 -2.61 -11.03 -8.92
N GLU A 77 -3.35 -10.56 -7.92
CA GLU A 77 -4.79 -10.81 -7.73
C GLU A 77 -5.68 -9.79 -8.46
N THR A 78 -5.09 -8.75 -9.07
CA THR A 78 -5.84 -7.73 -9.78
C THR A 78 -5.85 -8.00 -11.28
N ASP A 79 -7.05 -8.20 -11.82
CA ASP A 79 -7.26 -8.26 -13.26
C ASP A 79 -7.22 -6.87 -13.90
N GLY A 80 -6.67 -6.79 -15.11
CA GLY A 80 -6.66 -5.56 -15.91
C GLY A 80 -5.56 -4.56 -15.51
N PRO A 81 -5.66 -3.30 -15.97
CA PRO A 81 -4.66 -2.28 -15.69
C PRO A 81 -4.55 -1.93 -14.21
N VAL A 82 -3.31 -1.88 -13.72
CA VAL A 82 -2.98 -1.47 -12.35
C VAL A 82 -2.23 -0.14 -12.37
N MET A 83 -2.71 0.81 -11.57
CA MET A 83 -2.01 2.04 -11.21
C MET A 83 -1.51 1.93 -9.77
N LEU A 84 -0.29 2.40 -9.50
CA LEU A 84 0.29 2.40 -8.16
C LEU A 84 0.40 3.83 -7.63
N ILE A 85 0.01 4.04 -6.38
CA ILE A 85 0.23 5.31 -5.68
C ILE A 85 0.77 5.03 -4.28
N GLY A 86 1.84 5.70 -3.90
CA GLY A 86 2.50 5.51 -2.62
C GLY A 86 2.72 6.82 -1.88
N TYR A 87 2.77 6.73 -0.56
CA TYR A 87 3.18 7.83 0.30
C TYR A 87 4.28 7.38 1.28
N SER A 88 5.33 8.18 1.45
CA SER A 88 6.41 7.94 2.42
C SER A 88 7.01 6.51 2.30
N GLN A 89 6.93 5.68 3.35
CA GLN A 89 7.36 4.26 3.30
C GLN A 89 6.70 3.47 2.16
N GLY A 90 5.45 3.78 1.82
CA GLY A 90 4.74 3.16 0.70
C GLY A 90 5.40 3.43 -0.66
N CYS A 91 6.07 4.58 -0.84
CA CYS A 91 6.88 4.82 -2.04
C CYS A 91 8.07 3.85 -2.11
N THR A 92 8.72 3.58 -0.98
CA THR A 92 9.83 2.61 -0.91
C THR A 92 9.34 1.19 -1.20
N VAL A 93 8.17 0.81 -0.68
CA VAL A 93 7.54 -0.48 -0.98
C VAL A 93 7.29 -0.63 -2.49
N ILE A 94 6.65 0.35 -3.13
CA ILE A 94 6.41 0.33 -4.58
C ILE A 94 7.73 0.21 -5.34
N ARG A 95 8.72 1.05 -5.00
CA ARG A 95 10.01 1.03 -5.69
C ARG A 95 10.72 -0.32 -5.57
N ALA A 96 10.63 -0.98 -4.43
CA ALA A 96 11.25 -2.28 -4.19
C ALA A 96 10.50 -3.46 -4.83
N ALA A 97 9.22 -3.30 -5.17
CA ALA A 97 8.39 -4.35 -5.79
C ALA A 97 8.51 -4.40 -7.32
N LEU A 98 8.95 -3.31 -7.95
CA LEU A 98 9.05 -3.22 -9.41
C LEU A 98 10.42 -3.72 -9.92
N PRO A 99 10.47 -4.38 -11.09
CA PRO A 99 11.72 -4.76 -11.72
C PRO A 99 12.56 -3.52 -12.07
N THR A 100 13.88 -3.67 -11.99
CA THR A 100 14.86 -2.62 -12.34
C THR A 100 15.05 -2.48 -13.84
#